data_AF-A0A4V0NE58-F1
#
_entry.id   AF-A0A4V0NE58-F1
#
_cell.length_a   1.000
_cell.length_b   1.000
_cell.length_c   1.000
_cell.angle_alpha   90.00
_cell.angle_beta   90.00
_cell.angle_gamma   90.00
#
_symmetry.space_group_name_H-M   'P 1'
#
loop_
_entity.id
_entity.type
_entity.pdbx_description
1 polymer ?
#
loop_
_entity_poly.entity_id
_entity_poly.type
_entity_poly.pdbx_seq_one_letter_code
_entity_poly.pdbx_strand_id
1 'polypeptide(L)'
;MLYIGAVPIPVSTPPFPFDAVRDLLGVVRAIYAAAKDGGASREELARIARVGKELSRALDLAGAPQQGASGQAAAWKVTDKAMLQVNDLVDPLTPAAPLLLAARSRVAGSRLSMRSKPQAR
;
A
#
# COMPACT_ATOMS: atom_id res chain seq x y z
N MET A 1 -43.44 18.80 9.45
CA MET A 1 -42.45 18.66 8.37
C MET A 1 -41.07 18.66 9.02
N LEU A 2 -40.51 17.48 9.32
CA LEU A 2 -39.26 17.34 10.09
C LEU A 2 -38.10 17.14 9.11
N TYR A 3 -37.20 18.11 9.04
CA TYR A 3 -35.91 18.00 8.34
C TYR A 3 -34.95 17.23 9.24
N ILE A 4 -34.70 15.95 8.94
CA ILE A 4 -33.60 15.20 9.54
C ILE A 4 -32.34 15.59 8.75
N GLY A 5 -31.63 16.61 9.23
CA GLY A 5 -30.30 16.93 8.75
C GLY A 5 -29.38 15.74 9.04
N ALA A 6 -29.01 14.99 8.01
CA ALA A 6 -27.99 13.96 8.12
C ALA A 6 -26.66 14.65 8.48
N VAL A 7 -26.28 14.59 9.76
CA VAL A 7 -24.94 15.01 10.21
C VAL A 7 -23.95 14.09 9.49
N PRO A 8 -23.03 14.62 8.66
CA PRO A 8 -22.01 13.78 8.04
C PRO A 8 -21.13 13.22 9.17
N ILE A 9 -21.20 11.91 9.39
CA ILE A 9 -20.31 11.22 10.31
C ILE A 9 -18.88 11.45 9.78
N PRO A 10 -17.98 12.08 10.54
CA PRO A 10 -16.60 12.24 10.10
C PRO A 10 -15.98 10.84 10.03
N VAL A 11 -15.84 10.31 8.82
CA VAL A 11 -15.00 9.14 8.55
C VAL A 11 -13.55 9.58 8.78
N SER A 12 -13.06 9.39 10.00
CA SER A 12 -11.66 9.63 10.32
C SER A 12 -10.83 8.79 9.35
N THR A 13 -10.07 9.45 8.47
CA THR A 13 -9.20 8.74 7.53
C THR A 13 -8.16 8.01 8.36
N PRO A 14 -8.02 6.68 8.23
CA PRO A 14 -7.10 5.93 9.07
C PRO A 14 -5.68 6.47 8.86
N PRO A 15 -4.88 6.52 9.94
CA PRO A 15 -3.49 6.93 9.84
C PRO A 15 -2.77 6.05 8.81
N PHE A 16 -1.86 6.66 8.07
CA PHE A 16 -1.09 5.96 7.06
C PHE A 16 -0.33 4.77 7.67
N PRO A 17 -0.44 3.54 7.11
CA PRO A 17 0.13 2.34 7.72
C PRO A 17 1.63 2.20 7.38
N PHE A 18 2.46 3.03 8.01
CA PHE A 18 3.90 3.10 7.76
C PHE A 18 4.61 1.75 7.80
N ASP A 19 4.36 0.95 8.83
CA ASP A 19 5.06 -0.32 9.01
C ASP A 19 4.66 -1.32 7.92
N ALA A 20 3.37 -1.40 7.57
CA ALA A 20 2.91 -2.28 6.50
C ALA A 20 3.47 -1.88 5.13
N VAL A 21 3.57 -0.57 4.84
CA VAL A 21 4.17 -0.07 3.59
C VAL A 21 5.69 -0.28 3.57
N ARG A 22 6.37 -0.16 4.72
CA ARG A 22 7.80 -0.47 4.85
C ARG A 22 8.09 -1.95 4.63
N ASP A 23 7.29 -2.83 5.22
CA ASP A 23 7.38 -4.29 5.01
C ASP A 23 7.25 -4.63 3.53
N LEU A 24 6.22 -4.07 2.88
CA LEU A 24 5.98 -4.27 1.47
C LEU A 24 7.15 -3.77 0.60
N LEU A 25 7.72 -2.61 0.91
CA LEU A 25 8.92 -2.11 0.24
C LEU A 25 10.10 -3.08 0.42
N GLY A 26 10.25 -3.67 1.61
CA GLY A 26 11.22 -4.72 1.88
C GLY A 26 11.03 -5.94 0.96
N VAL A 27 9.79 -6.41 0.81
CA VAL A 27 9.46 -7.53 -0.08
C VAL A 27 9.77 -7.18 -1.55
N VAL A 28 9.39 -5.98 -2.03
CA VAL A 28 9.68 -5.56 -3.42
C VAL A 28 11.19 -5.49 -3.67
N ARG A 29 11.98 -5.04 -2.69
CA ARG A 29 13.46 -5.06 -2.79
C ARG A 29 14.02 -6.48 -2.87
N ALA A 30 13.47 -7.41 -2.08
CA ALA A 30 13.88 -8.81 -2.14
C ALA A 30 13.55 -9.44 -3.50
N ILE A 31 12.38 -9.14 -4.07
CA ILE A 31 11.99 -9.58 -5.42
C ILE A 31 12.93 -9.02 -6.48
N TYR A 32 13.28 -7.73 -6.39
CA TYR A 32 14.26 -7.13 -7.31
C TYR A 32 15.61 -7.84 -7.25
N ALA A 33 16.12 -8.12 -6.05
CA ALA A 33 17.40 -8.81 -5.87
C ALA A 33 17.35 -10.23 -6.48
N ALA A 34 16.31 -11.00 -6.15
CA ALA A 34 16.13 -12.34 -6.69
C ALA A 34 15.98 -12.36 -8.23
N ALA A 35 15.21 -11.42 -8.79
CA ALA A 35 15.06 -11.29 -10.25
C ALA A 35 16.38 -10.93 -10.92
N LYS A 36 17.17 -10.03 -10.31
CA LYS A 36 18.48 -9.64 -10.81
C LYS A 36 19.45 -10.82 -10.82
N ASP A 37 19.50 -11.58 -9.73
CA ASP A 37 20.36 -12.77 -9.61
C ASP A 37 19.91 -13.90 -10.55
N GLY A 38 18.59 -14.00 -10.81
CA GLY A 38 18.00 -14.92 -11.77
C GLY A 38 18.14 -14.51 -13.24
N GLY A 39 18.80 -13.39 -13.55
CA GLY A 39 19.05 -12.95 -14.92
C GLY A 39 17.85 -12.30 -15.62
N ALA A 40 16.91 -11.73 -14.85
CA ALA A 40 15.77 -11.01 -15.42
C ALA A 40 16.21 -9.87 -16.35
N SER A 41 15.38 -9.60 -17.37
CA SER A 41 15.66 -8.54 -18.33
C SER A 41 15.71 -7.16 -17.67
N ARG A 42 16.39 -6.22 -18.33
CA ARG A 42 16.44 -4.82 -17.87
C ARG A 42 15.04 -4.21 -17.73
N GLU A 43 14.11 -4.62 -18.59
CA GLU A 43 12.72 -4.14 -18.57
C GLU A 43 11.96 -4.67 -17.35
N GLU A 44 12.12 -5.95 -17.02
CA GLU A 44 11.54 -6.55 -15.80
C GLU A 44 12.07 -5.88 -14.53
N LEU A 45 13.40 -5.69 -14.46
CA LEU A 45 14.04 -4.99 -13.34
C LEU A 45 13.55 -3.54 -13.24
N ALA A 46 13.34 -2.85 -14.36
CA ALA A 46 12.81 -1.49 -14.38
C ALA A 46 11.36 -1.43 -13.86
N ARG A 47 10.52 -2.43 -14.19
CA ARG A 47 9.15 -2.53 -13.67
C ARG A 47 9.13 -2.70 -12.15
N ILE A 48 9.92 -3.62 -11.62
CA ILE A 48 10.02 -3.86 -10.17
C ILE A 48 10.55 -2.60 -9.45
N ALA A 49 11.60 -1.98 -10.00
CA ALA A 49 12.18 -0.76 -9.43
C ALA A 49 11.19 0.42 -9.40
N ARG A 50 10.31 0.52 -10.40
CA ARG A 50 9.27 1.56 -10.43
C ARG A 50 8.31 1.43 -9.26
N VAL A 51 7.86 0.21 -8.94
CA VAL A 51 6.99 -0.05 -7.80
C VAL A 51 7.69 0.30 -6.49
N GLY A 52 8.95 -0.10 -6.32
CA GLY A 52 9.75 0.27 -5.15
C GLY A 52 9.86 1.78 -4.95
N LYS A 53 10.02 2.55 -6.05
CA LYS A 53 10.03 4.02 -6.01
C LYS A 53 8.68 4.61 -5.62
N GLU A 54 7.57 4.07 -6.12
CA GLU A 54 6.23 4.53 -5.74
C GLU A 54 5.96 4.29 -4.24
N LEU A 55 6.37 3.14 -3.70
CA LEU A 55 6.26 2.84 -2.27
C LEU A 55 7.13 3.75 -1.39
N SER A 56 8.38 4.00 -1.80
CA SER A 56 9.25 4.96 -1.10
C SER A 56 8.63 6.35 -1.05
N ARG A 57 8.10 6.81 -2.20
CA ARG A 57 7.44 8.12 -2.29
C ARG A 57 6.21 8.21 -1.38
N ALA A 58 5.45 7.12 -1.21
CA ALA A 58 4.32 7.09 -0.29
C ALA A 58 4.77 7.29 1.17
N LEU A 59 5.88 6.65 1.57
CA LEU A 59 6.47 6.83 2.90
C LEU A 59 6.96 8.27 3.11
N ASP A 60 7.61 8.87 2.11
CA ASP A 60 8.11 10.25 2.17
C ASP A 60 6.95 11.24 2.32
N LEU A 61 5.87 11.05 1.55
CA LEU A 61 4.67 11.89 1.60
C LEU A 61 3.95 11.80 2.96
N ALA A 62 3.90 10.61 3.55
CA ALA A 62 3.28 10.41 4.85
C ALA A 62 4.15 10.96 5.99
N GLY A 63 5.48 10.88 5.87
CA GLY A 63 6.44 11.27 6.89
C GLY A 63 6.75 12.77 6.96
N ALA A 64 6.38 13.54 5.93
CA ALA A 64 6.64 14.98 5.87
C ALA A 64 5.76 15.76 6.86
N PRO A 65 6.33 16.37 7.93
CA PRO A 65 5.56 17.07 8.97
C PRO A 65 4.73 18.25 8.43
N GLN A 66 5.16 18.79 7.30
CA GLN A 66 4.61 19.98 6.66
C GLN A 66 3.31 19.70 5.88
N GLN A 67 2.98 18.43 5.62
CA GLN A 67 1.90 18.05 4.69
C GLN A 67 0.58 17.73 5.41
N GLY A 68 0.55 17.60 6.75
CA GLY A 68 -0.69 17.40 7.51
C GLY A 68 -1.64 16.35 6.92
N ALA A 69 -2.95 16.64 6.86
CA ALA A 69 -3.97 15.75 6.32
C ALA A 69 -3.88 15.53 4.79
N SER A 70 -3.36 16.51 4.03
CA SER A 70 -3.23 16.40 2.57
C SER A 70 -2.09 15.48 2.14
N GLY A 71 -0.99 15.44 2.90
CA GLY A 71 0.10 14.46 2.72
C GLY A 71 -0.35 13.03 2.94
N GLN A 72 -1.17 12.80 3.97
CA GLN A 72 -1.72 11.46 4.24
C GLN A 72 -2.66 10.98 3.12
N ALA A 73 -3.53 11.85 2.61
CA ALA A 73 -4.40 11.51 1.49
C ALA A 73 -3.59 11.22 0.20
N ALA A 74 -2.54 12.00 -0.06
CA ALA A 74 -1.65 11.76 -1.19
C ALA A 74 -0.87 10.44 -1.05
N ALA A 75 -0.35 10.14 0.14
CA ALA A 75 0.35 8.88 0.43
C ALA A 75 -0.56 7.66 0.23
N TRP A 76 -1.83 7.75 0.65
CA TRP A 76 -2.83 6.71 0.40
C TRP A 76 -3.07 6.47 -1.09
N LYS A 77 -3.23 7.54 -1.87
CA LYS A 77 -3.44 7.44 -3.32
C LYS A 77 -2.25 6.77 -4.03
N VAL A 78 -1.02 7.10 -3.62
CA VAL A 78 0.19 6.49 -4.16
C VAL A 78 0.29 5.01 -3.76
N THR A 79 -0.05 4.67 -2.52
CA THR A 79 -0.04 3.29 -2.03
C THR A 79 -1.05 2.41 -2.76
N ASP A 80 -2.25 2.91 -3.03
CA ASP A 80 -3.26 2.17 -3.80
C ASP A 80 -2.79 1.85 -5.20
N LYS A 81 -2.20 2.84 -5.88
CA LYS A 81 -1.66 2.66 -7.22
C LYS A 81 -0.53 1.63 -7.24
N ALA A 82 0.38 1.71 -6.27
CA ALA A 82 1.46 0.74 -6.12
C ALA A 82 0.90 -0.66 -5.84
N MET A 83 -0.17 -0.77 -5.04
CA MET A 83 -0.78 -2.06 -4.71
C MET A 83 -1.46 -2.76 -5.87
N LEU A 84 -1.94 -2.01 -6.86
CA LEU A 84 -2.41 -2.56 -8.13
C LEU A 84 -1.22 -3.12 -8.93
N GLN A 85 -0.14 -2.36 -9.08
CA GLN A 85 1.04 -2.77 -9.85
C GLN A 85 1.80 -3.95 -9.24
N VAL A 86 1.81 -4.07 -7.90
CA VAL A 86 2.43 -5.21 -7.21
C VAL A 86 1.81 -6.54 -7.65
N ASN A 87 0.52 -6.57 -8.00
CA ASN A 87 -0.15 -7.78 -8.47
C ASN A 87 0.39 -8.25 -9.83
N ASP A 88 0.84 -7.30 -10.65
CA ASP A 88 1.37 -7.58 -11.99
C ASP A 88 2.87 -7.90 -11.97
N LEU A 89 3.54 -7.74 -10.82
CA LEU A 89 4.98 -7.99 -10.68
C LEU A 89 5.33 -9.46 -10.44
N VAL A 90 4.36 -10.30 -10.09
CA VAL A 90 4.64 -11.67 -9.68
C VAL A 90 3.77 -12.60 -10.50
N ASP A 91 4.42 -13.35 -11.38
CA ASP A 91 3.80 -14.53 -12.01
C ASP A 91 3.31 -15.46 -10.89
N PRO A 92 2.09 -16.01 -10.95
CA PRO A 92 1.58 -16.97 -9.96
C PRO A 92 2.53 -18.14 -9.67
N LEU A 93 3.44 -18.46 -10.60
CA LEU A 93 4.44 -19.53 -10.47
C LEU A 93 5.76 -19.08 -9.80
N THR A 94 5.90 -17.80 -9.47
CA THR A 94 7.11 -17.29 -8.81
C THR A 94 7.12 -17.73 -7.34
N PRO A 95 8.20 -18.32 -6.81
CA PRO A 95 8.28 -18.77 -5.41
C PRO A 95 7.98 -17.69 -4.35
N ALA A 96 8.12 -16.41 -4.70
CA ALA A 96 7.83 -15.26 -3.83
C ALA A 96 6.34 -14.87 -3.76
N ALA A 97 5.47 -15.44 -4.60
CA ALA A 97 4.04 -15.08 -4.67
C ALA A 97 3.31 -15.18 -3.32
N PRO A 98 3.54 -16.21 -2.47
CA PRO A 98 2.88 -16.29 -1.16
C PRO A 98 3.29 -15.18 -0.20
N LEU A 99 4.57 -14.76 -0.22
CA LEU A 99 5.07 -13.67 0.63
C LEU A 99 4.47 -12.31 0.23
N LEU A 100 4.35 -12.08 -1.07
CA LEU A 100 3.74 -10.88 -1.61
C LEU A 100 2.25 -10.79 -1.23
N LEU A 101 1.53 -11.91 -1.36
CA LEU A 101 0.11 -11.99 -1.01
C LEU A 101 -0.11 -11.72 0.48
N ALA A 102 0.76 -12.24 1.35
CA ALA A 102 0.71 -12.00 2.79
C ALA A 102 0.97 -10.52 3.14
N ALA A 103 1.98 -9.89 2.53
CA ALA A 103 2.28 -8.47 2.73
C ALA A 103 1.11 -7.58 2.29
N ARG A 104 0.51 -7.86 1.13
CA ARG A 104 -0.69 -7.16 0.64
C ARG A 104 -1.88 -7.34 1.57
N SER A 105 -2.09 -8.55 2.07
CA SER A 105 -3.17 -8.84 3.02
C SER A 105 -3.03 -8.05 4.32
N ARG A 106 -1.81 -7.69 4.76
CA ARG A 106 -1.62 -6.77 5.91
C ARG A 106 -1.97 -5.32 5.57
N VAL A 107 -1.51 -4.83 4.41
CA VAL A 107 -1.84 -3.47 3.94
C VAL A 107 -3.36 -3.31 3.74
N ALA A 108 -4.01 -4.29 3.11
CA ALA A 108 -5.45 -4.32 2.89
C ALA A 108 -6.24 -4.67 4.16
N GLY A 109 -5.72 -5.53 5.03
CA GLY A 109 -6.30 -5.86 6.33
C GLY A 109 -6.40 -4.64 7.25
N SER A 110 -5.42 -3.73 7.16
CA SER A 110 -5.48 -2.41 7.82
C SER A 110 -6.65 -1.55 7.31
N ARG A 111 -7.11 -1.75 6.08
CA ARG A 111 -8.37 -1.14 5.58
C ARG A 111 -9.62 -1.89 6.03
N LEU A 112 -9.60 -3.22 5.99
CA LEU A 112 -10.78 -4.06 6.24
C LEU A 112 -11.16 -4.18 7.71
N SER A 113 -10.20 -4.07 8.63
CA SER A 113 -10.46 -3.97 10.08
C SER A 113 -11.43 -2.81 10.42
N MET A 114 -11.62 -1.85 9.52
CA MET A 114 -12.60 -0.76 9.65
C MET A 114 -14.03 -1.10 9.18
N ARG A 115 -14.25 -2.10 8.32
CA ARG A 115 -15.62 -2.42 7.86
C ARG A 115 -16.37 -3.32 8.84
N SER A 116 -15.64 -4.06 9.68
CA SER A 116 -16.19 -5.08 10.58
C SER A 116 -16.26 -4.66 12.05
N LYS A 117 -16.00 -3.38 12.40
CA LYS A 117 -16.41 -2.84 13.71
C LYS A 117 -17.78 -2.17 13.58
N PRO A 118 -18.91 -2.88 13.74
CA PRO A 118 -20.10 -2.21 14.21
C PRO A 118 -19.79 -1.69 15.62
N GLN A 119 -20.09 -0.42 15.83
CA GLN A 119 -20.09 0.23 17.14
C GLN A 119 -21.02 -0.57 18.06
N ALA A 120 -20.45 -1.47 18.85
CA ALA A 120 -21.17 -2.17 19.90
C ALA A 120 -21.28 -1.25 21.11
N ARG A 121 -22.49 -0.68 21.23
CA ARG A 121 -23.18 -0.08 22.39
C ARG A 121 -22.42 0.91 23.29
#